data_AF-A0A931DHI4-F1
#
_entry.id   AF-A0A931DHI4-F1
#
_cell.length_a   1.000
_cell.length_b   1.000
_cell.length_c   1.000
_cell.angle_alpha   90.00
_cell.angle_beta   90.00
_cell.angle_gamma   90.00
#
_symmetry.space_group_name_H-M   'P 1'
#
loop_
_entity.id
_entity.type
_entity.pdbx_description
1 polymer ?
#
loop_
_entity_poly.entity_id
_entity_poly.type
_entity_poly.pdbx_seq_one_letter_code
_entity_poly.pdbx_strand_id
1 'polypeptide(L)'
;MDHERGEGALGYLGVILLIAVVAGVLVTGDIGTRVVAACESAVCAVMGKSCPARSAAGAASPTPVPSPVASPARPPIPKPACTPGDENKWVEGLHAHNDYENDRPLWGALDQGATSIEADIWVGDDGELHLQHQIDGGSRGTLRKTYVEPLIARAAANGGQIYQGREKPFVILLEVKKGDDTTYQKIIDQTRDLPPGVQLLMPGDTPGAVVGKQPPNVTFFLTPGQGCTLPPQVDPASPEYDRAYAQSVSMLNGSYRQCADRNGDRRVSDEEQRLLNEFVQKAHDAGLKVRFVEGPDGRKRDHKDPGGFKLCAWKPGRQGCERQLQEEWWEAQRIAGVDYLDTAHVKAGAQWMRKCGG
;
A
#
# COMPACT_ATOMS: atom_id res chain seq x y z
N MET A 1 -18.00 56.06 58.04
CA MET A 1 -16.83 55.59 58.80
C MET A 1 -17.06 54.11 59.04
N ASP A 2 -16.98 53.31 57.97
CA ASP A 2 -15.73 52.80 57.37
C ASP A 2 -15.12 51.76 58.31
N HIS A 3 -14.70 50.56 57.91
CA HIS A 3 -14.27 50.08 56.60
C HIS A 3 -14.25 48.53 56.66
N GLU A 4 -14.01 47.90 55.50
CA GLU A 4 -13.47 46.53 55.33
C GLU A 4 -14.42 45.32 55.35
N ARG A 5 -14.70 44.81 54.13
CA ARG A 5 -14.52 43.42 53.70
C ARG A 5 -14.96 43.30 52.23
N GLY A 6 -14.02 43.39 51.29
CA GLY A 6 -14.37 43.30 49.87
C GLY A 6 -13.27 43.13 48.83
N GLU A 7 -11.98 43.18 49.17
CA GLU A 7 -10.91 43.25 48.14
C GLU A 7 -9.98 42.02 48.07
N GLY A 8 -10.18 40.98 48.89
CA GLY A 8 -9.26 39.84 48.93
C GLY A 8 -9.46 38.77 47.86
N ALA A 9 -10.70 38.50 47.43
CA ALA A 9 -10.99 37.30 46.63
C ALA A 9 -10.87 37.51 45.11
N LEU A 10 -11.18 38.70 44.61
CA LEU A 10 -11.12 39.01 43.17
C LEU A 10 -9.69 39.23 42.67
N GLY A 11 -8.80 39.74 43.52
CA GLY A 11 -7.38 39.91 43.18
C GLY A 11 -6.64 38.57 42.99
N TYR A 12 -6.94 37.56 43.80
CA TYR A 12 -6.28 36.26 43.73
C TYR A 12 -6.71 35.43 42.50
N LEU A 13 -7.98 35.52 42.09
CA LEU A 13 -8.47 34.88 40.87
C LEU A 13 -7.84 35.51 39.61
N GLY A 14 -7.63 36.83 39.60
CA GLY A 14 -6.96 37.53 38.51
C GLY A 14 -5.49 37.12 38.32
N VAL A 15 -4.76 36.92 39.42
CA VAL A 15 -3.34 36.52 39.38
C VAL A 15 -3.17 35.06 38.93
N ILE A 16 -4.04 34.15 39.35
CA ILE A 16 -3.97 32.73 38.96
C ILE A 16 -4.29 32.54 37.46
N LEU A 17 -5.28 33.28 36.94
CA LEU A 17 -5.59 33.28 35.49
C LEU A 17 -4.44 33.85 34.65
N LEU A 18 -3.75 34.88 35.16
CA LEU A 18 -2.59 35.45 34.47
C LEU A 18 -1.41 34.45 34.42
N ILE A 19 -1.15 33.73 35.53
CA ILE A 19 -0.09 32.71 35.59
C ILE A 19 -0.43 31.51 34.69
N ALA A 20 -1.70 31.10 34.61
CA ALA A 20 -2.13 30.00 33.74
C ALA A 20 -2.01 30.35 32.24
N VAL A 21 -2.33 31.60 31.86
CA VAL A 21 -2.14 32.08 30.48
C VAL A 21 -0.65 32.22 30.13
N VAL A 22 0.19 32.68 31.07
CA VAL A 22 1.64 32.75 30.87
C VAL A 22 2.25 31.35 30.76
N ALA A 23 1.80 30.38 31.56
CA ALA A 23 2.26 29.00 31.49
C ALA A 23 1.78 28.27 30.21
N GLY A 24 0.56 28.54 29.74
CA GLY A 24 0.02 27.97 28.50
C GLY A 24 0.70 28.49 27.23
N VAL A 25 1.22 29.73 27.24
CA VAL A 25 1.95 30.32 26.10
C VAL A 25 3.44 29.90 26.08
N LEU A 26 3.97 29.35 27.17
CA LEU A 26 5.39 28.95 27.27
C LEU A 26 5.72 27.59 26.64
N VAL A 27 4.75 26.85 26.08
CA VAL A 27 4.99 25.50 25.52
C VAL A 27 5.04 25.47 23.98
N THR A 28 4.72 26.57 23.27
CA THR A 28 4.84 26.57 21.80
C THR A 28 5.31 27.92 21.27
N GLY A 29 6.59 28.01 20.89
CA GLY A 29 7.11 29.01 19.94
C GLY A 29 7.81 30.23 20.55
N ASP A 30 8.43 31.00 19.65
CA ASP A 30 9.34 32.15 19.86
C ASP A 30 8.70 33.39 20.56
N ILE A 31 7.55 33.19 21.21
CA ILE A 31 6.84 34.17 22.05
C ILE A 31 7.35 34.08 23.49
N GLY A 32 7.72 32.88 23.97
CA GLY A 32 8.21 32.68 25.34
C GLY A 32 9.48 33.46 25.68
N THR A 33 10.41 33.56 24.72
CA THR A 33 11.67 34.32 24.85
C THR A 33 11.43 35.82 24.99
N ARG A 34 10.42 36.36 24.29
CA ARG A 34 10.01 37.77 24.37
C ARG A 34 9.27 38.11 25.65
N VAL A 35 8.46 37.18 26.17
CA VAL A 35 7.76 37.35 27.45
C VAL A 35 8.74 37.31 28.63
N VAL A 36 9.73 36.42 28.61
CA VAL A 36 10.79 36.37 29.65
C VAL A 36 11.61 37.66 29.66
N ALA A 37 11.99 38.19 28.49
CA ALA A 37 12.71 39.46 28.39
C ALA A 37 11.87 40.67 28.87
N ALA A 38 10.55 40.65 28.64
CA ALA A 38 9.63 41.67 29.12
C ALA A 38 9.41 41.58 30.64
N CYS A 39 9.36 40.38 31.21
CA CYS A 39 9.28 40.17 32.66
C CYS A 39 10.57 40.59 33.38
N GLU A 40 11.76 40.28 32.86
CA GLU A 40 13.04 40.75 33.43
C GLU A 40 13.14 42.28 33.42
N SER A 41 12.66 42.93 32.36
CA SER A 41 12.65 44.40 32.24
C SER A 41 11.67 45.07 33.21
N ALA A 42 10.52 44.45 33.47
CA ALA A 42 9.53 44.94 34.42
C ALA A 42 9.99 44.83 35.88
N VAL A 43 10.68 43.73 36.23
CA VAL A 43 11.28 43.54 37.58
C VAL A 43 12.43 44.53 37.82
N CYS A 44 13.27 44.80 36.82
CA CYS A 44 14.32 45.82 36.89
C CYS A 44 13.77 47.24 37.17
N ALA A 45 12.64 47.62 36.55
CA ALA A 45 12.02 48.93 36.67
C ALA A 45 11.41 49.19 38.07
N VAL A 46 10.90 48.15 38.73
CA VAL A 46 10.37 48.22 40.10
C VAL A 46 11.49 48.33 41.15
N MET A 47 12.70 47.84 40.84
CA MET A 47 13.83 47.82 41.76
C MET A 47 14.82 49.00 41.63
N GLY A 48 14.56 49.96 40.73
CA GLY A 48 15.28 51.24 40.68
C GLY A 48 16.76 51.17 40.31
N LYS A 49 17.21 50.17 39.54
CA LYS A 49 18.59 50.08 39.04
C LYS A 49 18.64 49.97 37.52
N SER A 50 19.64 50.60 36.90
CA SER A 50 19.92 50.49 35.47
C SER A 50 20.44 49.09 35.12
N CYS A 51 19.76 48.40 34.23
CA CYS A 51 20.14 47.04 33.81
C CYS A 51 21.15 47.10 32.63
N PRO A 52 22.23 46.29 32.64
CA PRO A 52 23.25 46.31 31.60
C PRO A 52 22.71 45.69 30.32
N ALA A 53 22.93 46.36 29.18
CA ALA A 53 22.56 45.84 27.87
C ALA A 53 23.36 44.56 27.57
N ARG A 54 22.69 43.40 27.58
CA ARG A 54 23.25 42.18 26.97
C ARG A 54 23.28 42.39 25.47
N SER A 55 24.48 42.42 24.89
CA SER A 55 24.65 42.30 23.45
C SER A 55 23.99 41.01 22.98
N ALA A 56 23.02 41.13 22.09
CA ALA A 56 22.42 39.99 21.39
C ALA A 56 23.46 39.39 20.44
N ALA A 57 24.34 38.54 20.98
CA ALA A 57 24.99 37.52 20.16
C ALA A 57 23.88 36.54 19.77
N GLY A 58 23.59 36.48 18.47
CA GLY A 58 22.56 35.60 17.92
C GLY A 58 22.84 34.15 18.33
N ALA A 59 22.11 33.66 19.32
CA ALA A 59 21.96 32.24 19.54
C ALA A 59 21.13 31.74 18.35
N ALA A 60 21.79 31.10 17.40
CA ALA A 60 21.09 30.30 16.40
C ALA A 60 20.18 29.34 17.17
N SER A 61 18.87 29.44 16.93
CA SER A 61 17.91 28.44 17.40
C SER A 61 18.49 27.06 17.07
N PRO A 62 18.58 26.12 18.02
CA PRO A 62 19.07 24.79 17.70
C PRO A 62 18.22 24.27 16.56
N THR A 63 18.86 23.98 15.42
CA THR A 63 18.21 23.29 14.32
C THR A 63 17.60 22.03 14.91
N PRO A 64 16.29 21.78 14.74
CA PRO A 64 15.69 20.56 15.25
C PRO A 64 16.47 19.40 14.66
N VAL A 65 17.16 18.65 15.52
CA VAL A 65 17.83 17.42 15.12
C VAL A 65 16.71 16.51 14.63
N PRO A 66 16.69 16.11 13.34
CA PRO A 66 15.65 15.21 12.86
C PRO A 66 15.71 13.94 13.72
N SER A 67 14.57 13.54 14.27
CA SER A 67 14.45 12.26 14.98
C SER A 67 15.01 11.16 14.08
N PRO A 68 15.81 10.22 14.62
CA PRO A 68 16.38 9.16 13.80
C PRO A 68 15.24 8.37 13.16
N VAL A 69 15.16 8.39 11.83
CA VAL A 69 14.23 7.58 11.05
C VAL A 69 14.48 6.11 11.41
N ALA A 70 13.42 5.38 11.75
CA ALA A 70 13.56 3.98 12.08
C ALA A 70 14.11 3.20 10.87
N SER A 71 14.84 2.11 11.10
CA SER A 71 15.22 1.24 9.99
C SER A 71 13.98 0.50 9.45
N PRO A 72 13.86 0.28 8.13
CA PRO A 72 12.80 -0.54 7.55
C PRO A 72 12.75 -1.97 8.14
N ALA A 73 11.57 -2.60 8.04
CA ALA A 73 11.34 -3.97 8.49
C ALA A 73 11.97 -5.01 7.57
N ARG A 74 12.12 -4.67 6.29
CA ARG A 74 12.71 -5.50 5.23
C ARG A 74 13.81 -4.73 4.50
N PRO A 75 14.75 -5.42 3.84
CA PRO A 75 15.69 -4.76 2.94
C PRO A 75 14.95 -3.99 1.83
N PRO A 76 15.53 -2.88 1.34
CA PRO A 76 15.00 -2.18 0.18
C PRO A 76 14.84 -3.13 -1.03
N ILE A 77 13.78 -2.91 -1.80
CA ILE A 77 13.49 -3.68 -3.01
C ILE A 77 14.10 -2.93 -4.20
N PRO A 78 14.95 -3.57 -5.02
CA PRO A 78 15.41 -2.95 -6.25
C PRO A 78 14.27 -2.86 -7.26
N LYS A 79 14.25 -1.79 -8.05
CA LYS A 79 13.32 -1.65 -9.17
C LYS A 79 13.35 -2.92 -10.06
N PRO A 80 12.18 -3.52 -10.38
CA PRO A 80 12.12 -4.71 -11.23
C PRO A 80 12.79 -4.48 -12.58
N ALA A 81 13.73 -5.35 -12.93
CA ALA A 81 14.33 -5.38 -14.26
C ALA A 81 13.40 -6.08 -15.24
N CYS A 82 13.25 -5.52 -16.43
CA CYS A 82 12.60 -6.25 -17.51
C CYS A 82 13.54 -7.30 -18.11
N THR A 83 13.01 -8.50 -18.38
CA THR A 83 13.72 -9.57 -19.07
C THR A 83 13.01 -9.84 -20.41
N PRO A 84 13.53 -9.32 -21.54
CA PRO A 84 12.88 -9.51 -22.83
C PRO A 84 13.01 -10.95 -23.31
N GLY A 85 12.06 -11.40 -24.15
CA GLY A 85 12.06 -12.71 -24.79
C GLY A 85 11.16 -13.75 -24.12
N ASP A 86 11.05 -14.90 -24.78
CA ASP A 86 10.22 -16.05 -24.38
C ASP A 86 11.04 -17.20 -23.77
N GLU A 87 12.29 -16.92 -23.39
CA GLU A 87 13.23 -17.91 -22.88
C GLU A 87 12.82 -18.51 -21.54
N ASN A 88 12.15 -17.72 -20.70
CA ASN A 88 11.55 -18.19 -19.45
C ASN A 88 10.10 -18.63 -19.66
N LYS A 89 9.72 -19.73 -19.01
CA LYS A 89 8.32 -20.20 -18.96
C LYS A 89 7.40 -19.26 -18.17
N TRP A 90 7.95 -18.23 -17.52
CA TRP A 90 7.26 -17.26 -16.70
C TRP A 90 7.60 -15.83 -17.14
N VAL A 91 6.74 -14.89 -16.76
CA VAL A 91 6.92 -13.45 -16.93
C VAL A 91 6.90 -12.83 -15.53
N GLU A 92 8.07 -12.37 -15.08
CA GLU A 92 8.22 -11.77 -13.75
C GLU A 92 7.30 -10.55 -13.61
N GLY A 93 6.46 -10.54 -12.57
CA GLY A 93 5.52 -9.45 -12.30
C GLY A 93 4.20 -9.53 -13.07
N LEU A 94 4.01 -10.48 -13.99
CA LEU A 94 2.71 -10.65 -14.64
C LEU A 94 1.67 -11.19 -13.63
N HIS A 95 0.62 -10.41 -13.39
CA HIS A 95 -0.46 -10.74 -12.46
C HIS A 95 -1.81 -10.88 -13.18
N ALA A 96 -2.47 -12.02 -12.98
CA ALA A 96 -3.80 -12.26 -13.56
C ALA A 96 -4.91 -11.74 -12.63
N HIS A 97 -5.50 -10.61 -13.00
CA HIS A 97 -6.61 -9.97 -12.29
C HIS A 97 -7.85 -10.86 -12.33
N ASN A 98 -8.44 -11.14 -11.16
CA ASN A 98 -9.68 -11.92 -11.01
C ASN A 98 -9.65 -13.19 -11.86
N ASP A 99 -8.59 -13.97 -11.71
CA ASP A 99 -8.28 -15.09 -12.62
C ASP A 99 -9.42 -16.14 -12.65
N TYR A 100 -10.17 -16.26 -11.56
CA TYR A 100 -11.31 -17.16 -11.43
C TYR A 100 -12.47 -16.85 -12.39
N GLU A 101 -12.47 -15.67 -13.02
CA GLU A 101 -13.43 -15.30 -14.06
C GLU A 101 -13.05 -15.83 -15.46
N ASN A 102 -11.82 -16.32 -15.63
CA ASN A 102 -11.36 -16.91 -16.88
C ASN A 102 -11.99 -18.30 -17.11
N ASP A 103 -12.05 -18.76 -18.35
CA ASP A 103 -12.63 -20.08 -18.68
C ASP A 103 -11.77 -21.25 -18.16
N ARG A 104 -10.46 -21.03 -18.03
CA ARG A 104 -9.50 -21.97 -17.43
C ARG A 104 -8.73 -21.26 -16.31
N PRO A 105 -9.33 -21.03 -15.13
CA PRO A 105 -8.64 -20.43 -13.99
C PRO A 105 -7.38 -21.23 -13.66
N LEU A 106 -6.38 -20.51 -13.15
CA LEU A 106 -5.00 -20.91 -12.92
C LEU A 106 -4.25 -21.31 -14.20
N TRP A 107 -4.76 -22.27 -14.96
CA TRP A 107 -4.07 -22.83 -16.12
C TRP A 107 -3.89 -21.81 -17.24
N GLY A 108 -4.91 -20.99 -17.53
CA GLY A 108 -4.79 -19.91 -18.50
C GLY A 108 -3.71 -18.90 -18.11
N ALA A 109 -3.64 -18.53 -16.82
CA ALA A 109 -2.61 -17.64 -16.31
C ALA A 109 -1.20 -18.27 -16.40
N LEU A 110 -1.07 -19.54 -15.99
CA LEU A 110 0.19 -20.29 -16.07
C LEU A 110 0.67 -20.50 -17.51
N ASP A 111 -0.24 -20.75 -18.45
CA ASP A 111 0.07 -20.91 -19.88
C ASP A 111 0.66 -19.62 -20.47
N GLN A 112 0.29 -18.45 -19.93
CA GLN A 112 0.87 -17.15 -20.30
C GLN A 112 2.10 -16.77 -19.48
N GLY A 113 2.49 -17.59 -18.50
CA GLY A 113 3.65 -17.34 -17.65
C GLY A 113 3.37 -16.41 -16.46
N ALA A 114 2.12 -16.18 -16.09
CA ALA A 114 1.80 -15.36 -14.93
C ALA A 114 2.49 -15.92 -13.67
N THR A 115 3.04 -15.02 -12.85
CA THR A 115 3.72 -15.36 -11.60
C THR A 115 2.87 -15.02 -10.38
N SER A 116 1.73 -14.38 -10.60
CA SER A 116 0.74 -14.09 -9.59
C SER A 116 -0.68 -14.10 -10.16
N ILE A 117 -1.66 -14.41 -9.31
CA ILE A 117 -3.09 -14.36 -9.63
C ILE A 117 -3.85 -13.74 -8.46
N GLU A 118 -5.01 -13.17 -8.75
CA GLU A 118 -5.97 -12.67 -7.77
C GLU A 118 -7.26 -13.49 -7.77
N ALA A 119 -7.80 -13.70 -6.57
CA ALA A 119 -9.10 -14.32 -6.37
C ALA A 119 -9.91 -13.60 -5.27
N ASP A 120 -11.17 -13.29 -5.60
CA ASP A 120 -12.13 -12.76 -4.63
C ASP A 120 -12.71 -13.89 -3.78
N ILE A 121 -12.65 -13.74 -2.47
CA ILE A 121 -13.10 -14.76 -1.51
C ILE A 121 -14.37 -14.33 -0.80
N TRP A 122 -15.36 -15.23 -0.86
CA TRP A 122 -16.58 -15.19 -0.07
C TRP A 122 -16.71 -16.46 0.78
N VAL A 123 -17.10 -16.31 2.04
CA VAL A 123 -17.39 -17.48 2.90
C VAL A 123 -18.84 -17.90 2.70
N GLY A 124 -19.03 -19.11 2.19
CA GLY A 124 -20.36 -19.69 2.02
C GLY A 124 -20.98 -20.14 3.34
N ASP A 125 -22.31 -20.24 3.35
CA ASP A 125 -23.08 -20.79 4.48
C ASP A 125 -22.76 -22.29 4.71
N ASP A 126 -22.31 -22.98 3.67
CA ASP A 126 -21.81 -24.37 3.72
C ASP A 126 -20.44 -24.50 4.38
N GLY A 127 -19.82 -23.36 4.70
CA GLY A 127 -18.50 -23.35 5.25
C GLY A 127 -17.41 -23.58 4.21
N GLU A 128 -17.62 -23.30 2.92
CA GLU A 128 -16.55 -23.28 1.92
C GLU A 128 -16.06 -21.86 1.61
N LEU A 129 -14.88 -21.77 0.98
CA LEU A 129 -14.30 -20.51 0.48
C LEU A 129 -14.60 -20.40 -1.02
N HIS A 130 -15.68 -19.70 -1.36
CA HIS A 130 -16.14 -19.53 -2.73
C HIS A 130 -15.42 -18.40 -3.46
N LEU A 131 -15.26 -18.58 -4.76
CA LEU A 131 -14.68 -17.61 -5.68
C LEU A 131 -15.76 -16.73 -6.27
N GLN A 132 -15.87 -15.48 -5.81
CA GLN A 132 -17.01 -14.63 -6.14
C GLN A 132 -16.77 -13.14 -5.84
N HIS A 133 -17.05 -12.27 -6.83
CA HIS A 133 -16.94 -10.81 -6.66
C HIS A 133 -18.08 -10.19 -5.85
N GLN A 134 -19.32 -10.63 -6.11
CA GLN A 134 -20.56 -10.10 -5.51
C GLN A 134 -21.48 -11.24 -5.14
N ILE A 135 -22.18 -11.14 -4.00
CA ILE A 135 -23.02 -12.20 -3.42
C ILE A 135 -24.08 -12.78 -4.37
N ASP A 136 -24.57 -11.98 -5.32
CA ASP A 136 -25.60 -12.35 -6.31
C ASP A 136 -25.03 -12.86 -7.65
N GLY A 137 -23.71 -12.74 -7.87
CA GLY A 137 -23.04 -13.11 -9.11
C GLY A 137 -22.82 -14.62 -9.34
N GLY A 138 -23.10 -15.44 -8.33
CA GLY A 138 -22.85 -16.88 -8.32
C GLY A 138 -21.36 -17.25 -8.15
N SER A 139 -21.12 -18.36 -7.45
CA SER A 139 -19.77 -18.89 -7.22
C SER A 139 -19.16 -19.48 -8.49
N ARG A 140 -17.87 -19.22 -8.72
CA ARG A 140 -17.05 -19.82 -9.78
C ARG A 140 -16.22 -21.01 -9.29
N GLY A 141 -16.65 -21.64 -8.21
CA GLY A 141 -15.98 -22.77 -7.57
C GLY A 141 -15.43 -22.41 -6.19
N THR A 142 -14.51 -23.21 -5.69
CA THR A 142 -13.89 -22.99 -4.37
C THR A 142 -12.40 -22.72 -4.51
N LEU A 143 -11.84 -21.92 -3.61
CA LEU A 143 -10.40 -21.63 -3.52
C LEU A 143 -9.58 -22.93 -3.61
N ARG A 144 -10.01 -23.96 -2.86
CA ARG A 144 -9.29 -25.22 -2.77
C ARG A 144 -9.23 -25.98 -4.11
N LYS A 145 -10.39 -26.18 -4.76
CA LYS A 145 -10.47 -26.96 -6.01
C LYS A 145 -9.88 -26.21 -7.20
N THR A 146 -10.01 -24.89 -7.22
CA THR A 146 -9.55 -24.07 -8.34
C THR A 146 -8.06 -23.76 -8.28
N TYR A 147 -7.50 -23.53 -7.09
CA TYR A 147 -6.12 -23.07 -6.94
C TYR A 147 -5.23 -24.00 -6.12
N VAL A 148 -5.67 -24.41 -4.93
CA VAL A 148 -4.80 -25.15 -3.99
C VAL A 148 -4.43 -26.54 -4.51
N GLU A 149 -5.42 -27.38 -4.80
CA GLU A 149 -5.18 -28.75 -5.27
C GLU A 149 -4.41 -28.78 -6.60
N PRO A 150 -4.74 -27.94 -7.60
CA PRO A 150 -3.95 -27.85 -8.84
C PRO A 150 -2.50 -27.42 -8.63
N LEU A 151 -2.23 -26.46 -7.73
CA LEU A 151 -0.86 -26.01 -7.45
C LEU A 151 -0.04 -27.07 -6.71
N ILE A 152 -0.66 -27.82 -5.80
CA ILE A 152 -0.03 -28.99 -5.15
C ILE A 152 0.36 -30.03 -6.21
N ALA A 153 -0.58 -30.41 -7.07
CA ALA A 153 -0.33 -31.39 -8.13
C ALA A 153 0.76 -30.93 -9.10
N ARG A 154 0.75 -29.65 -9.48
CA ARG A 154 1.78 -29.05 -10.35
C ARG A 154 3.15 -29.05 -9.68
N ALA A 155 3.24 -28.63 -8.42
CA ALA A 155 4.51 -28.64 -7.70
C ALA A 155 5.08 -30.05 -7.57
N ALA A 156 4.23 -31.05 -7.27
CA ALA A 156 4.64 -32.45 -7.21
C ALA A 156 5.23 -32.93 -8.56
N ALA A 157 4.63 -32.53 -9.68
CA ALA A 157 5.14 -32.85 -11.02
C ALA A 157 6.44 -32.11 -11.39
N ASN A 158 6.71 -30.95 -10.76
CA ASN A 158 7.81 -30.05 -11.08
C ASN A 158 8.91 -30.02 -10.00
N GLY A 159 9.06 -31.08 -9.21
CA GLY A 159 10.12 -31.17 -8.19
C GLY A 159 9.98 -30.15 -7.04
N GLY A 160 8.74 -29.79 -6.68
CA GLY A 160 8.41 -28.86 -5.60
C GLY A 160 8.23 -27.40 -6.04
N GLN A 161 8.39 -27.09 -7.32
CA GLN A 161 8.32 -25.71 -7.85
C GLN A 161 7.07 -25.50 -8.72
N ILE A 162 6.49 -24.30 -8.72
CA ILE A 162 5.41 -23.99 -9.66
C ILE A 162 5.96 -23.83 -11.08
N TYR A 163 7.08 -23.13 -11.23
CA TYR A 163 7.87 -23.09 -12.45
C TYR A 163 9.23 -23.70 -12.16
N GLN A 164 9.56 -24.79 -12.86
CA GLN A 164 10.87 -25.43 -12.72
C GLN A 164 11.98 -24.43 -13.07
N GLY A 165 12.95 -24.26 -12.17
CA GLY A 165 14.06 -23.30 -12.30
C GLY A 165 13.76 -21.89 -11.81
N ARG A 166 12.54 -21.60 -11.35
CA ARG A 166 12.20 -20.31 -10.73
C ARG A 166 12.24 -20.40 -9.21
N GLU A 167 13.12 -19.61 -8.60
CA GLU A 167 13.30 -19.60 -7.13
C GLU A 167 12.25 -18.76 -6.40
N LYS A 168 11.69 -17.74 -7.06
CA LYS A 168 10.69 -16.85 -6.47
C LYS A 168 9.35 -17.58 -6.30
N PRO A 169 8.59 -17.29 -5.22
CA PRO A 169 7.28 -17.90 -5.01
C PRO A 169 6.27 -17.47 -6.09
N PHE A 170 5.32 -18.33 -6.38
CA PHE A 170 4.08 -17.96 -7.07
C PHE A 170 3.13 -17.31 -6.06
N VAL A 171 2.55 -16.16 -6.40
CA VAL A 171 1.74 -15.38 -5.45
C VAL A 171 0.25 -15.50 -5.75
N ILE A 172 -0.52 -15.95 -4.76
CA ILE A 172 -1.98 -15.86 -4.77
C ILE A 172 -2.38 -14.67 -3.89
N LEU A 173 -2.92 -13.63 -4.51
CA LEU A 173 -3.56 -12.52 -3.82
C LEU A 173 -5.03 -12.88 -3.59
N LEU A 174 -5.47 -12.83 -2.34
CA LEU A 174 -6.85 -13.08 -1.96
C LEU A 174 -7.51 -11.76 -1.57
N GLU A 175 -8.56 -11.35 -2.29
CA GLU A 175 -9.38 -10.20 -1.89
C GLU A 175 -10.59 -10.70 -1.08
N VAL A 176 -10.56 -10.50 0.23
CA VAL A 176 -11.61 -11.00 1.12
C VAL A 176 -12.75 -9.97 1.18
N LYS A 177 -13.85 -10.23 0.45
CA LYS A 177 -14.95 -9.25 0.28
C LYS A 177 -15.73 -8.96 1.57
N LYS A 178 -15.81 -9.96 2.46
CA LYS A 178 -16.36 -9.83 3.82
C LYS A 178 -15.79 -10.95 4.67
N GLY A 179 -14.93 -10.62 5.62
CA GLY A 179 -14.30 -11.61 6.49
C GLY A 179 -13.92 -11.05 7.85
N ASP A 180 -13.84 -11.96 8.81
CA ASP A 180 -13.34 -11.70 10.16
C ASP A 180 -12.17 -12.66 10.46
N ASP A 181 -11.72 -12.71 11.72
CA ASP A 181 -10.63 -13.60 12.14
C ASP A 181 -10.90 -15.07 11.77
N THR A 182 -12.17 -15.49 11.79
CA THR A 182 -12.56 -16.87 11.45
C THR A 182 -12.42 -17.15 9.96
N THR A 183 -12.74 -16.17 9.11
CA THR A 183 -12.49 -16.27 7.66
C THR A 183 -11.01 -16.44 7.36
N TYR A 184 -10.15 -15.66 8.03
CA TYR A 184 -8.70 -15.72 7.81
C TYR A 184 -8.11 -17.04 8.30
N GLN A 185 -8.52 -17.51 9.48
CA GLN A 185 -8.08 -18.81 10.00
C GLN A 185 -8.49 -19.94 9.04
N LYS A 186 -9.69 -19.85 8.48
CA LYS A 186 -10.19 -20.83 7.51
C LYS A 186 -9.41 -20.82 6.20
N ILE A 187 -9.03 -19.65 5.70
CA ILE A 187 -8.12 -19.55 4.55
C ILE A 187 -6.81 -20.27 4.88
N ILE A 188 -6.21 -20.00 6.03
CA ILE A 188 -4.98 -20.65 6.48
C ILE A 188 -5.16 -22.18 6.54
N ASP A 189 -6.25 -22.66 7.13
CA ASP A 189 -6.52 -24.09 7.28
C ASP A 189 -6.72 -24.80 5.93
N GLN A 190 -7.45 -24.17 5.00
CA GLN A 190 -7.71 -24.74 3.66
C GLN A 190 -6.50 -24.66 2.72
N THR A 191 -5.46 -23.91 3.09
CA THR A 191 -4.28 -23.67 2.25
C THR A 191 -2.95 -24.13 2.88
N ARG A 192 -2.99 -24.69 4.09
CA ARG A 192 -1.81 -25.15 4.84
C ARG A 192 -0.92 -26.17 4.12
N ASP A 193 -1.49 -26.89 3.15
CA ASP A 193 -0.81 -27.91 2.34
C ASP A 193 -0.28 -27.38 1.00
N LEU A 194 -0.37 -26.06 0.77
CA LEU A 194 0.28 -25.43 -0.36
C LEU A 194 1.80 -25.70 -0.33
N PRO A 195 2.43 -25.91 -1.49
CA PRO A 195 3.86 -26.12 -1.57
C PRO A 195 4.61 -24.86 -1.10
N PRO A 196 5.83 -24.99 -0.52
CA PRO A 196 6.61 -23.84 -0.02
C PRO A 196 6.89 -22.75 -1.06
N GLY A 197 6.87 -23.11 -2.36
CA GLY A 197 7.00 -22.19 -3.48
C GLY A 197 5.74 -21.37 -3.81
N VAL A 198 4.70 -21.39 -2.97
CA VAL A 198 3.50 -20.57 -3.12
C VAL A 198 3.33 -19.66 -1.91
N GLN A 199 3.17 -18.36 -2.18
CA GLN A 199 2.91 -17.33 -1.18
C GLN A 199 1.45 -16.86 -1.27
N LEU A 200 0.79 -16.75 -0.12
CA LEU A 200 -0.52 -16.14 0.01
C LEU A 200 -0.37 -14.69 0.47
N LEU A 201 -1.15 -13.81 -0.14
CA LEU A 201 -1.19 -12.40 0.17
C LEU A 201 -2.64 -12.01 0.49
N MET A 202 -2.92 -11.60 1.73
CA MET A 202 -4.26 -11.26 2.22
C MET A 202 -4.35 -9.77 2.65
N PRO A 203 -5.54 -9.17 2.77
CA PRO A 203 -5.67 -7.81 3.29
C PRO A 203 -5.18 -7.71 4.73
N GLY A 204 -4.40 -6.68 5.06
CA GLY A 204 -3.80 -6.46 6.39
C GLY A 204 -4.46 -5.37 7.22
N ASP A 205 -5.45 -4.67 6.66
CA ASP A 205 -6.27 -3.64 7.30
C ASP A 205 -7.33 -4.23 8.26
N THR A 206 -7.67 -5.50 8.07
CA THR A 206 -8.52 -6.32 8.95
C THR A 206 -8.09 -7.80 8.85
N PRO A 207 -8.19 -8.66 9.87
CA PRO A 207 -8.28 -8.48 11.33
C PRO A 207 -6.94 -8.80 12.05
N GLY A 208 -6.61 -7.99 13.05
CA GLY A 208 -5.29 -7.97 13.71
C GLY A 208 -4.91 -9.22 14.50
N ALA A 209 -5.81 -10.19 14.73
CA ALA A 209 -5.45 -11.38 15.53
C ALA A 209 -4.51 -12.33 14.77
N VAL A 210 -4.60 -12.35 13.44
CA VAL A 210 -3.79 -13.19 12.54
C VAL A 210 -2.50 -12.50 12.11
N VAL A 211 -2.51 -11.16 11.99
CA VAL A 211 -1.32 -10.39 11.61
C VAL A 211 -0.24 -10.53 12.69
N GLY A 212 0.96 -10.94 12.28
CA GLY A 212 2.09 -11.26 13.15
C GLY A 212 2.11 -12.71 13.68
N LYS A 213 1.08 -13.53 13.39
CA LYS A 213 0.97 -14.93 13.84
C LYS A 213 0.74 -15.91 12.68
N GLN A 214 0.73 -15.42 11.45
CA GLN A 214 0.49 -16.19 10.24
C GLN A 214 1.64 -17.15 9.90
N PRO A 215 1.37 -18.22 9.12
CA PRO A 215 2.42 -19.10 8.59
C PRO A 215 3.44 -18.36 7.72
N PRO A 216 4.67 -18.89 7.54
CA PRO A 216 5.74 -18.20 6.81
C PRO A 216 5.43 -17.87 5.33
N ASN A 217 4.55 -18.65 4.69
CA ASN A 217 4.13 -18.42 3.32
C ASN A 217 2.94 -17.46 3.21
N VAL A 218 2.46 -16.90 4.31
CA VAL A 218 1.37 -15.92 4.36
C VAL A 218 1.95 -14.55 4.71
N THR A 219 1.52 -13.55 3.96
CA THR A 219 1.88 -12.13 4.17
C THR A 219 0.67 -11.26 3.83
N PHE A 220 0.76 -9.97 4.13
CA PHE A 220 -0.36 -9.04 3.97
C PHE A 220 -0.06 -7.91 3.00
N PHE A 221 -1.13 -7.35 2.44
CA PHE A 221 -1.10 -6.10 1.69
C PHE A 221 -1.92 -5.01 2.37
N LEU A 222 -1.56 -3.75 2.13
CA LEU A 222 -2.32 -2.59 2.57
C LEU A 222 -2.68 -1.69 1.40
N THR A 223 -3.78 -0.96 1.55
CA THR A 223 -4.11 0.15 0.65
C THR A 223 -3.23 1.35 1.01
N PRO A 224 -2.61 2.04 0.04
CA PRO A 224 -1.90 3.29 0.27
C PRO A 224 -2.78 4.36 0.93
N GLY A 225 -2.17 5.26 1.69
CA GLY A 225 -2.84 6.43 2.25
C GLY A 225 -3.29 7.44 1.18
N GLN A 226 -4.07 8.43 1.59
CA GLN A 226 -4.54 9.50 0.70
C GLN A 226 -3.36 10.19 0.00
N GLY A 227 -3.50 10.42 -1.31
CA GLY A 227 -2.42 10.98 -2.13
C GLY A 227 -1.28 10.01 -2.46
N CYS A 228 -1.48 8.72 -2.17
CA CYS A 228 -0.52 7.63 -2.37
C CYS A 228 0.73 7.83 -1.53
N THR A 229 0.49 7.76 -0.22
CA THR A 229 1.50 7.78 0.82
C THR A 229 1.61 6.40 1.46
N LEU A 230 2.73 6.13 2.13
CA LEU A 230 2.87 4.93 2.94
C LEU A 230 1.89 4.99 4.12
N PRO A 231 1.20 3.89 4.45
CA PRO A 231 0.43 3.81 5.69
C PRO A 231 1.36 4.06 6.91
N PRO A 232 0.93 4.86 7.92
CA PRO A 232 1.78 5.25 9.03
C PRO A 232 2.43 4.09 9.79
N GLN A 233 1.78 2.93 9.87
CA GLN A 233 2.27 1.75 10.58
C GLN A 233 3.43 1.05 9.87
N VAL A 234 3.60 1.28 8.57
CA VAL A 234 4.66 0.67 7.75
C VAL A 234 5.66 1.68 7.20
N ASP A 235 5.49 2.96 7.51
CA ASP A 235 6.40 4.04 7.15
C ASP A 235 7.46 4.24 8.24
N PRO A 236 8.76 3.93 8.02
CA PRO A 236 9.80 4.10 9.04
C PRO A 236 10.04 5.57 9.47
N ALA A 237 9.53 6.55 8.72
CA ALA A 237 9.56 7.96 9.07
C ALA A 237 8.36 8.41 9.93
N SER A 238 7.35 7.55 10.10
CA SER A 238 6.15 7.84 10.87
C SER A 238 6.35 7.59 12.37
N PRO A 239 5.80 8.43 13.26
CA PRO A 239 5.75 8.15 14.69
C PRO A 239 4.85 6.95 15.04
N GLU A 240 3.97 6.53 14.13
CA GLU A 240 3.10 5.36 14.27
C GLU A 240 3.74 4.07 13.75
N TYR A 241 5.01 4.12 13.31
CA TYR A 241 5.70 2.97 12.75
C TYR A 241 5.75 1.81 13.73
N ASP A 242 5.23 0.66 13.31
CA ASP A 242 5.31 -0.60 14.05
C ASP A 242 6.13 -1.59 13.22
N ARG A 243 7.38 -1.80 13.62
CA ARG A 243 8.30 -2.72 12.94
C ARG A 243 7.76 -4.16 12.92
N ALA A 244 7.12 -4.62 13.99
CA ALA A 244 6.62 -5.99 14.09
C ALA A 244 5.41 -6.20 13.16
N TYR A 245 4.50 -5.22 13.11
CA TYR A 245 3.42 -5.20 12.15
C TYR A 245 3.96 -5.10 10.70
N ALA A 246 4.90 -4.19 10.45
CA ALA A 246 5.51 -3.98 9.14
C ALA A 246 6.25 -5.22 8.61
N GLN A 247 6.74 -6.12 9.48
CA GLN A 247 7.30 -7.43 9.08
C GLN A 247 6.25 -8.38 8.49
N SER A 248 4.96 -8.17 8.76
CA SER A 248 3.88 -8.99 8.23
C SER A 248 3.31 -8.46 6.91
N VAL A 249 3.56 -7.20 6.55
CA VAL A 249 3.03 -6.54 5.33
C VAL A 249 4.08 -6.44 4.22
N SER A 250 3.94 -7.18 3.12
CA SER A 250 4.94 -7.21 2.05
C SER A 250 4.57 -6.39 0.81
N MET A 251 3.36 -5.83 0.75
CA MET A 251 2.86 -5.18 -0.46
C MET A 251 1.93 -4.00 -0.13
N LEU A 252 1.96 -3.00 -1.01
CA LEU A 252 0.89 -2.01 -1.16
C LEU A 252 0.07 -2.32 -2.41
N ASN A 253 -1.25 -2.42 -2.24
CA ASN A 253 -2.22 -2.65 -3.31
C ASN A 253 -3.03 -1.37 -3.52
N GLY A 254 -2.59 -0.51 -4.44
CA GLY A 254 -3.17 0.82 -4.64
C GLY A 254 -4.22 0.89 -5.74
N SER A 255 -5.04 1.94 -5.74
CA SER A 255 -5.84 2.30 -6.91
C SER A 255 -4.99 3.09 -7.90
N TYR A 256 -4.93 2.64 -9.16
CA TYR A 256 -4.22 3.36 -10.21
C TYR A 256 -4.79 4.78 -10.40
N ARG A 257 -6.11 4.93 -10.31
CA ARG A 257 -6.78 6.23 -10.39
C ARG A 257 -6.33 7.19 -9.31
N GLN A 258 -6.16 6.69 -8.08
CA GLN A 258 -5.70 7.53 -6.98
C GLN A 258 -4.24 7.96 -7.15
N CYS A 259 -3.40 7.10 -7.74
CA CYS A 259 -1.95 7.31 -7.73
C CYS A 259 -1.39 7.94 -9.00
N ALA A 260 -1.94 7.57 -10.16
CA ALA A 260 -1.37 7.86 -11.47
C ALA A 260 -2.33 8.56 -12.45
N ASP A 261 -3.65 8.48 -12.24
CA ASP A 261 -4.69 9.18 -13.04
C ASP A 261 -5.53 10.08 -12.13
N ARG A 262 -4.85 11.03 -11.45
CA ARG A 262 -5.42 11.85 -10.38
C ARG A 262 -6.42 12.88 -10.90
N ASN A 263 -6.21 13.32 -12.14
CA ASN A 263 -7.08 14.26 -12.82
C ASN A 263 -8.26 13.57 -13.54
N GLY A 264 -8.25 12.23 -13.66
CA GLY A 264 -9.29 11.42 -14.28
C GLY A 264 -9.37 11.56 -15.80
N ASP A 265 -8.35 12.12 -16.45
CA ASP A 265 -8.30 12.32 -17.90
C ASP A 265 -7.84 11.07 -18.67
N ARG A 266 -7.46 10.01 -17.93
CA ARG A 266 -7.01 8.71 -18.43
C ARG A 266 -5.65 8.75 -19.13
N ARG A 267 -4.86 9.78 -18.87
CA ARG A 267 -3.46 9.91 -19.27
C ARG A 267 -2.62 10.06 -18.01
N VAL A 268 -1.33 9.81 -18.14
CA VAL A 268 -0.37 10.07 -17.07
C VAL A 268 0.40 11.32 -17.47
N SER A 269 0.15 12.44 -16.80
CA SER A 269 0.96 13.65 -16.98
C SER A 269 2.38 13.48 -16.41
N ASP A 270 3.31 14.34 -16.81
CA ASP A 270 4.68 14.33 -16.26
C ASP A 270 4.68 14.46 -14.73
N GLU A 271 3.75 15.23 -14.18
CA GLU A 271 3.59 15.39 -12.73
C GLU A 271 3.06 14.13 -12.07
N GLU A 272 2.04 13.49 -12.65
CA GLU A 272 1.53 12.20 -12.14
C GLU A 272 2.59 11.11 -12.22
N GLN A 273 3.38 11.07 -13.31
CA GLN A 273 4.50 10.15 -13.44
C GLN A 273 5.56 10.39 -12.37
N ARG A 274 5.92 11.65 -12.09
CA ARG A 274 6.86 12.00 -11.03
C ARG A 274 6.37 11.52 -9.67
N LEU A 275 5.11 11.81 -9.33
CA LEU A 275 4.51 11.41 -8.05
C LEU A 275 4.40 9.89 -7.92
N LEU A 276 4.09 9.19 -9.02
CA LEU A 276 4.07 7.73 -9.07
C LEU A 276 5.47 7.14 -8.82
N ASN A 277 6.50 7.68 -9.47
CA ASN A 277 7.89 7.26 -9.27
C ASN A 277 8.32 7.47 -7.80
N GLU A 278 8.03 8.62 -7.22
CA GLU A 278 8.35 8.93 -5.82
C GLU A 278 7.65 7.98 -4.84
N PHE A 279 6.38 7.66 -5.09
CA PHE A 279 5.63 6.73 -4.24
C PHE A 279 6.19 5.31 -4.31
N VAL A 280 6.44 4.79 -5.52
CA VAL A 280 7.00 3.45 -5.70
C VAL A 280 8.39 3.35 -5.07
N GLN A 281 9.24 4.36 -5.25
CA GLN A 281 10.56 4.40 -4.60
C GLN A 281 10.45 4.37 -3.08
N LYS A 282 9.56 5.16 -2.47
CA LYS A 282 9.34 5.13 -1.01
C LYS A 282 8.88 3.77 -0.53
N ALA A 283 7.99 3.11 -1.25
CA ALA A 283 7.55 1.75 -0.93
C ALA A 283 8.71 0.75 -1.01
N HIS A 284 9.51 0.82 -2.08
CA HIS A 284 10.70 0.00 -2.26
C HIS A 284 11.74 0.23 -1.16
N ASP A 285 12.00 1.47 -0.75
CA ASP A 285 12.91 1.80 0.35
C ASP A 285 12.41 1.25 1.70
N ALA A 286 11.08 1.19 1.89
CA ALA A 286 10.45 0.55 3.04
C ALA A 286 10.40 -0.99 2.95
N GLY A 287 10.86 -1.58 1.83
CA GLY A 287 10.85 -3.02 1.59
C GLY A 287 9.46 -3.57 1.24
N LEU A 288 8.60 -2.76 0.63
CA LEU A 288 7.24 -3.09 0.23
C LEU A 288 7.14 -3.16 -1.30
N LYS A 289 6.57 -4.24 -1.82
CA LYS A 289 6.21 -4.33 -3.24
C LYS A 289 5.00 -3.43 -3.53
N VAL A 290 4.82 -3.03 -4.78
CA VAL A 290 3.66 -2.25 -5.23
C VAL A 290 2.90 -2.98 -6.33
N ARG A 291 1.58 -3.03 -6.21
CA ARG A 291 0.61 -3.40 -7.24
C ARG A 291 -0.43 -2.29 -7.33
N PHE A 292 -0.97 -2.05 -8.53
CA PHE A 292 -2.15 -1.22 -8.71
C PHE A 292 -3.32 -2.00 -9.29
N VAL A 293 -4.51 -1.81 -8.74
CA VAL A 293 -5.80 -2.22 -9.31
C VAL A 293 -6.45 -1.06 -10.06
N GLU A 294 -7.57 -1.32 -10.74
CA GLU A 294 -8.36 -0.30 -11.47
C GLU A 294 -7.60 0.40 -12.61
N GLY A 295 -6.59 -0.27 -13.19
CA GLY A 295 -5.94 0.14 -14.44
C GLY A 295 -6.91 0.18 -15.64
N PRO A 296 -6.45 0.64 -16.82
CA PRO A 296 -7.34 0.93 -17.97
C PRO A 296 -7.77 -0.34 -18.69
N ASP A 297 -7.26 -1.48 -18.24
CA ASP A 297 -7.41 -2.80 -18.84
C ASP A 297 -8.87 -3.19 -19.01
N GLY A 298 -9.78 -2.58 -18.25
CA GLY A 298 -11.19 -2.86 -18.33
C GLY A 298 -11.52 -4.30 -17.90
N ARG A 299 -12.81 -4.59 -17.72
CA ARG A 299 -13.28 -5.89 -17.22
C ARG A 299 -13.66 -6.88 -18.32
N LYS A 300 -13.38 -6.56 -19.59
CA LYS A 300 -13.91 -7.33 -20.73
C LYS A 300 -12.96 -8.44 -21.14
N ARG A 301 -13.34 -9.68 -20.87
CA ARG A 301 -12.59 -10.86 -21.29
C ARG A 301 -13.06 -11.37 -22.65
N ASP A 302 -12.13 -11.91 -23.45
CA ASP A 302 -12.47 -12.73 -24.61
C ASP A 302 -12.46 -14.22 -24.24
N HIS A 303 -13.65 -14.82 -24.21
CA HIS A 303 -13.82 -16.25 -23.95
C HIS A 303 -13.37 -17.12 -25.15
N LYS A 304 -13.16 -16.54 -26.33
CA LYS A 304 -12.62 -17.25 -27.51
C LYS A 304 -11.11 -17.11 -27.67
N ASP A 305 -10.53 -16.05 -27.10
CA ASP A 305 -9.08 -15.87 -26.98
C ASP A 305 -8.76 -15.45 -25.53
N PRO A 306 -8.73 -16.40 -24.56
CA PRO A 306 -8.55 -16.08 -23.16
C PRO A 306 -7.25 -15.30 -22.93
N GLY A 307 -7.40 -14.01 -22.61
CA GLY A 307 -6.31 -13.05 -22.41
C GLY A 307 -5.97 -12.17 -23.63
N GLY A 308 -6.57 -12.45 -24.79
CA GLY A 308 -6.49 -11.64 -26.00
C GLY A 308 -7.27 -10.34 -25.89
N PHE A 309 -6.88 -9.37 -26.71
CA PHE A 309 -7.57 -8.10 -26.81
C PHE A 309 -8.84 -8.23 -27.65
N LYS A 310 -9.99 -7.73 -27.16
CA LYS A 310 -11.16 -7.53 -28.02
C LYS A 310 -11.01 -6.22 -28.79
N LEU A 311 -10.72 -6.28 -30.08
CA LEU A 311 -10.87 -5.13 -30.96
C LEU A 311 -12.36 -4.72 -31.02
N CYS A 312 -12.70 -3.57 -30.42
CA CYS A 312 -14.03 -2.98 -30.60
C CYS A 312 -14.18 -2.38 -32.01
N ALA A 313 -14.25 -3.20 -33.04
CA ALA A 313 -14.36 -2.71 -34.42
C ALA A 313 -15.64 -1.90 -34.71
N TRP A 314 -16.64 -1.91 -33.81
CA TRP A 314 -18.00 -1.39 -34.11
C TRP A 314 -18.58 -0.41 -33.08
N LYS A 315 -17.80 0.07 -32.10
CA LYS A 315 -18.27 1.08 -31.12
C LYS A 315 -17.20 2.14 -30.84
N PRO A 316 -17.18 3.25 -31.60
CA PRO A 316 -16.34 4.40 -31.31
C PRO A 316 -16.63 4.92 -29.89
N GLY A 317 -15.60 5.13 -29.07
CA GLY A 317 -15.72 5.81 -27.77
C GLY A 317 -15.96 4.95 -26.53
N ARG A 318 -15.79 3.61 -26.57
CA ARG A 318 -15.70 2.81 -25.33
C ARG A 318 -14.24 2.60 -24.93
N GLN A 319 -13.89 3.23 -23.82
CA GLN A 319 -12.59 3.22 -23.13
C GLN A 319 -11.93 1.84 -22.97
N GLY A 320 -12.71 0.75 -22.90
CA GLY A 320 -12.20 -0.62 -22.78
C GLY A 320 -11.65 -1.24 -24.07
N CYS A 321 -11.17 -0.42 -25.02
CA CYS A 321 -10.71 -0.86 -26.35
C CYS A 321 -9.63 0.05 -26.96
N GLU A 322 -8.96 0.90 -26.18
CA GLU A 322 -7.86 1.75 -26.65
C GLU A 322 -6.53 1.14 -26.22
N ARG A 323 -6.03 0.18 -27.02
CA ARG A 323 -4.75 -0.52 -26.79
C ARG A 323 -3.59 0.46 -26.46
N GLN A 324 -3.57 1.61 -27.12
CA GLN A 324 -2.56 2.64 -26.87
C GLN A 324 -2.64 3.21 -25.45
N LEU A 325 -3.82 3.57 -24.93
CA LEU A 325 -3.97 4.06 -23.56
C LEU A 325 -3.53 3.00 -22.53
N GLN A 326 -3.82 1.73 -22.83
CA GLN A 326 -3.42 0.62 -21.98
C GLN A 326 -1.90 0.46 -21.93
N GLU A 327 -1.24 0.44 -23.09
CA GLU A 327 0.21 0.36 -23.19
C GLU A 327 0.87 1.58 -22.53
N GLU A 328 0.28 2.78 -22.61
CA GLU A 328 0.75 3.99 -21.90
C GLU A 328 0.69 3.83 -20.36
N TRP A 329 -0.38 3.25 -19.80
CA TRP A 329 -0.46 3.05 -18.34
C TRP A 329 0.44 1.91 -17.86
N TRP A 330 0.59 0.85 -18.66
CA TRP A 330 1.57 -0.20 -18.39
C TRP A 330 3.00 0.35 -18.39
N GLU A 331 3.30 1.23 -19.34
CA GLU A 331 4.59 1.89 -19.45
C GLU A 331 4.85 2.81 -18.24
N ALA A 332 3.87 3.60 -17.81
CA ALA A 332 3.98 4.43 -16.61
C ALA A 332 4.30 3.61 -15.35
N GLN A 333 3.67 2.45 -15.19
CA GLN A 333 3.94 1.52 -14.10
C GLN A 333 5.35 0.91 -14.19
N ARG A 334 5.79 0.52 -15.38
CA ARG A 334 7.14 0.00 -15.62
C ARG A 334 8.22 1.04 -15.36
N ILE A 335 7.99 2.30 -15.77
CA ILE A 335 8.88 3.44 -15.48
C ILE A 335 8.95 3.70 -13.98
N ALA A 336 7.84 3.62 -13.25
CA ALA A 336 7.84 3.78 -11.80
C ALA A 336 8.49 2.60 -11.06
N GLY A 337 8.45 1.40 -11.64
CA GLY A 337 9.00 0.19 -11.03
C GLY A 337 7.98 -0.63 -10.26
N VAL A 338 6.70 -0.57 -10.65
CA VAL A 338 5.65 -1.39 -10.03
C VAL A 338 5.99 -2.89 -10.17
N ASP A 339 5.84 -3.64 -9.08
CA ASP A 339 6.28 -5.04 -8.99
C ASP A 339 5.37 -6.03 -9.72
N TYR A 340 4.07 -5.72 -9.78
CA TYR A 340 3.08 -6.54 -10.46
C TYR A 340 2.22 -5.72 -11.42
N LEU A 341 2.23 -6.13 -12.69
CA LEU A 341 1.29 -5.65 -13.69
C LEU A 341 -0.02 -6.43 -13.56
N ASP A 342 -1.00 -5.79 -12.95
CA ASP A 342 -2.36 -6.32 -12.80
C ASP A 342 -3.15 -6.21 -14.11
N THR A 343 -3.55 -7.35 -14.68
CA THR A 343 -4.29 -7.34 -15.95
C THR A 343 -5.33 -8.45 -16.09
N ALA A 344 -6.49 -8.11 -16.64
CA ALA A 344 -7.48 -9.08 -17.11
C ALA A 344 -7.12 -9.67 -18.50
N HIS A 345 -6.15 -9.05 -19.20
CA HIS A 345 -5.70 -9.43 -20.55
C HIS A 345 -4.33 -10.10 -20.49
N VAL A 346 -4.24 -11.19 -19.72
CA VAL A 346 -2.97 -11.83 -19.33
C VAL A 346 -2.06 -12.17 -20.51
N LYS A 347 -2.61 -12.62 -21.64
CA LYS A 347 -1.84 -12.91 -22.86
C LYS A 347 -1.27 -11.65 -23.50
N ALA A 348 -2.07 -10.57 -23.62
CA ALA A 348 -1.59 -9.30 -24.13
C ALA A 348 -0.53 -8.68 -23.19
N GLY A 349 -0.78 -8.72 -21.88
CA GLY A 349 0.19 -8.27 -20.87
C GLY A 349 1.49 -9.06 -20.94
N ALA A 350 1.44 -10.39 -21.04
CA ALA A 350 2.62 -11.23 -21.24
C ALA A 350 3.43 -10.83 -22.47
N GLN A 351 2.75 -10.65 -23.62
CA GLN A 351 3.40 -10.25 -24.87
C GLN A 351 4.06 -8.87 -24.79
N TRP A 352 3.42 -7.93 -24.09
CA TRP A 352 3.97 -6.59 -23.88
C TRP A 352 5.17 -6.61 -22.93
N MET A 353 5.07 -7.32 -21.80
CA MET A 353 6.16 -7.43 -20.82
C MET A 353 7.40 -8.13 -21.40
N ARG A 354 7.22 -9.16 -22.23
CA ARG A 354 8.34 -9.84 -22.92
C ARG A 354 9.05 -8.98 -23.96
N LYS A 355 8.48 -7.83 -24.34
CA LYS A 355 9.12 -6.83 -25.20
C LYS A 355 9.69 -5.66 -24.40
N CYS A 356 9.53 -5.67 -23.08
CA CYS A 356 9.89 -4.57 -22.19
C CYS A 356 9.17 -3.26 -22.49
N GLY A 357 7.97 -3.34 -23.06
CA GLY A 357 7.27 -2.18 -23.59
C GLY A 357 6.76 -2.43 -25.01
N GLY A 358 6.05 -1.44 -25.54
CA GLY A 358 5.57 -1.37 -26.91
C GLY A 358 6.03 -0.07 -27.55
#